data_AF-A0A2E4FH56-F1
#
_entry.id   AF-A0A2E4FH56-F1
#
_cell.length_a   1.000
_cell.length_b   1.000
_cell.length_c   1.000
_cell.angle_alpha   90.00
_cell.angle_beta   90.00
_cell.angle_gamma   90.00
#
_symmetry.space_group_name_H-M   'P 1'
#
loop_
_entity.id
_entity.type
_entity.pdbx_description
1 polymer ?
#
loop_
_entity_poly.entity_id
_entity_poly.type
_entity_poly.pdbx_seq_one_letter_code
_entity_poly.pdbx_strand_id
1 'polypeptide(L)'
;MRPCPAEGAPRTALIALSARASLGGFPARRIGHQYRDRSLPVNRYLLIAGLLGATGVAAGAFGAHALQASVSPERIDIWETAAQYHLIHAAVILALALHSQADENRWRFPMMGFTAGVLLFSFSLYTLVLTDITQLAMITPIGGLLLMLSWLLVAIKAFK
;
A
#
# COMPACT_ATOMS: atom_id res chain seq x y z
N MET A 1 82.33 -26.54 25.32
CA MET A 1 83.03 -27.76 24.87
C MET A 1 82.43 -28.95 25.60
N ARG A 2 81.74 -29.85 24.85
CA ARG A 2 81.35 -31.29 25.08
C ARG A 2 80.78 -31.73 26.46
N PRO A 3 80.07 -32.87 26.61
CA PRO A 3 79.42 -33.79 25.64
C PRO A 3 77.93 -34.11 25.98
N CYS A 4 77.29 -34.94 25.13
CA CYS A 4 75.98 -35.59 25.31
C CYS A 4 76.03 -36.67 26.42
N PRO A 5 74.88 -37.07 27.01
CA PRO A 5 74.66 -38.52 27.10
C PRO A 5 73.24 -38.95 26.67
N ALA A 6 73.23 -40.16 26.14
CA ALA A 6 72.10 -40.90 25.63
C ALA A 6 71.31 -41.60 26.76
N GLU A 7 70.14 -42.09 26.37
CA GLU A 7 69.64 -43.42 26.72
C GLU A 7 68.96 -43.62 28.08
N GLY A 8 67.71 -44.08 28.01
CA GLY A 8 67.06 -44.80 29.11
C GLY A 8 65.58 -44.50 29.28
N ALA A 9 64.70 -45.18 28.53
CA ALA A 9 63.44 -45.66 29.09
C ALA A 9 62.78 -46.74 28.21
N PRO A 10 62.14 -47.75 28.83
CA PRO A 10 61.97 -49.09 28.29
C PRO A 10 60.77 -49.29 27.37
N ARG A 11 60.94 -50.26 26.47
CA ARG A 11 59.85 -51.02 25.84
C ARG A 11 59.08 -51.81 26.91
N THR A 12 57.88 -51.37 27.29
CA THR A 12 56.80 -52.32 27.65
C THR A 12 55.45 -51.61 27.60
N ALA A 13 54.56 -52.16 26.77
CA ALA A 13 53.12 -52.31 26.93
C ALA A 13 52.37 -51.23 27.76
N LEU A 14 51.34 -50.60 27.23
CA LEU A 14 50.02 -51.21 27.28
C LEU A 14 48.99 -50.27 26.61
N ILE A 15 48.04 -50.90 25.93
CA ILE A 15 46.67 -50.42 25.70
C ILE A 15 46.53 -49.37 24.60
N ALA A 16 46.07 -49.89 23.46
CA ALA A 16 45.37 -49.16 22.43
C ALA A 16 44.26 -48.29 23.05
N LEU A 17 44.46 -46.97 23.06
CA LEU A 17 43.38 -46.02 23.23
C LEU A 17 43.05 -45.42 21.87
N SER A 18 41.92 -45.90 21.38
CA SER A 18 41.17 -45.45 20.24
C SER A 18 41.04 -43.92 20.15
N ALA A 19 41.30 -43.44 18.93
CA ALA A 19 40.40 -42.62 18.14
C ALA A 19 40.15 -41.14 18.52
N ARG A 20 40.30 -40.35 17.45
CA ARG A 20 39.63 -39.08 17.13
C ARG A 20 40.08 -37.85 17.91
N ALA A 21 41.00 -37.15 17.25
CA ALA A 21 41.06 -35.70 17.24
C ALA A 21 39.65 -35.08 17.23
N SER A 22 39.32 -34.43 18.33
CA SER A 22 38.24 -33.46 18.42
C SER A 22 38.65 -32.24 17.60
N LEU A 23 38.42 -32.32 16.29
CA LEU A 23 38.27 -31.11 15.49
C LEU A 23 36.96 -30.47 15.95
N GLY A 24 37.08 -29.42 16.76
CA GLY A 24 35.98 -28.53 17.08
C GLY A 24 35.37 -28.01 15.79
N GLY A 25 34.30 -28.66 15.35
CA GLY A 25 33.44 -28.18 14.28
C GLY A 25 32.72 -26.96 14.81
N PHE A 26 33.24 -25.77 14.50
CA PHE A 26 32.42 -24.57 14.48
C PHE A 26 31.18 -24.89 13.62
N PRO A 27 29.95 -24.78 14.14
CA PRO A 27 28.80 -24.86 13.27
C PRO A 27 28.95 -23.70 12.29
N ALA A 28 29.20 -24.01 11.02
CA ALA A 28 29.05 -23.06 9.94
C ALA A 28 27.62 -22.52 10.05
N ARG A 29 27.49 -21.36 10.70
CA ARG A 29 26.24 -20.59 10.75
C ARG A 29 25.95 -20.33 9.28
N ARG A 30 25.06 -21.13 8.71
CA ARG A 30 24.55 -20.95 7.36
C ARG A 30 23.89 -19.58 7.37
N ILE A 31 24.64 -18.54 7.01
CA ILE A 31 24.09 -17.24 6.61
C ILE A 31 23.50 -17.48 5.22
N GLY A 32 22.49 -18.35 5.19
CA GLY A 32 21.65 -18.55 4.03
C GLY A 32 20.80 -17.30 3.95
N HIS A 33 21.29 -16.32 3.19
CA HIS A 33 20.54 -15.53 2.22
C HIS A 33 19.02 -15.48 2.49
N GLN A 34 18.62 -14.98 3.66
CA GLN A 34 17.29 -14.44 3.89
C GLN A 34 17.27 -13.01 3.36
N TYR A 35 17.79 -12.78 2.15
CA TYR A 35 17.21 -11.73 1.31
C TYR A 35 15.91 -12.33 0.83
N ARG A 36 14.94 -12.43 1.74
CA ARG A 36 13.55 -12.65 1.37
C ARG A 36 13.27 -11.47 0.47
N ASP A 37 13.25 -11.72 -0.82
CA ASP A 37 12.55 -10.91 -1.79
C ASP A 37 11.10 -10.84 -1.29
N ARG A 38 10.88 -9.97 -0.30
CA ARG A 38 9.56 -9.44 0.01
C ARG A 38 9.37 -8.45 -1.11
N SER A 39 8.97 -8.95 -2.27
CA SER A 39 8.03 -8.23 -3.10
C SER A 39 6.85 -7.95 -2.17
N LEU A 40 6.88 -6.81 -1.47
CA LEU A 40 5.82 -6.43 -0.56
C LEU A 40 4.57 -6.39 -1.42
N PRO A 41 3.57 -7.25 -1.16
CA PRO A 41 2.38 -7.28 -2.00
C PRO A 41 1.79 -5.88 -2.02
N VAL A 42 1.59 -5.33 -3.22
CA VAL A 42 1.08 -3.96 -3.38
C VAL A 42 -0.28 -3.88 -2.71
N ASN A 43 -0.42 -3.00 -1.71
CA ASN A 43 -1.72 -2.69 -1.15
C ASN A 43 -2.51 -1.88 -2.20
N ARG A 44 -3.43 -2.57 -2.88
CA ARG A 44 -4.21 -2.01 -3.99
C ARG A 44 -4.98 -0.76 -3.60
N TYR A 45 -5.50 -0.68 -2.37
CA TYR A 45 -6.29 0.47 -1.93
C TYR A 45 -5.42 1.65 -1.52
N LEU A 46 -4.20 1.41 -1.00
CA LEU A 46 -3.21 2.49 -0.86
C LEU A 46 -2.80 3.05 -2.23
N LEU A 47 -2.59 2.19 -3.22
CA LEU A 47 -2.31 2.62 -4.59
C LEU A 47 -3.46 3.45 -5.16
N ILE A 48 -4.70 2.95 -5.07
CA ILE A 48 -5.90 3.67 -5.54
C ILE A 48 -6.04 5.02 -4.83
N ALA A 49 -5.91 5.06 -3.49
CA ALA A 49 -6.00 6.30 -2.73
C ALA A 49 -4.92 7.30 -3.14
N GLY A 50 -3.68 6.84 -3.38
CA GLY A 50 -2.59 7.67 -3.85
C GLY A 50 -2.86 8.27 -5.24
N LEU A 51 -3.37 7.45 -6.18
CA LEU A 51 -3.70 7.90 -7.53
C LEU A 51 -4.88 8.87 -7.54
N LEU A 52 -5.96 8.56 -6.81
CA LEU A 52 -7.11 9.47 -6.66
C LEU A 52 -6.71 10.76 -5.93
N GLY A 53 -5.85 10.67 -4.90
CA GLY A 53 -5.33 11.85 -4.21
C GLY A 53 -4.53 12.76 -5.15
N ALA A 54 -3.58 12.18 -5.90
CA ALA A 54 -2.75 12.93 -6.85
C ALA A 54 -3.60 13.59 -7.95
N THR A 55 -4.53 12.84 -8.56
CA THR A 55 -5.40 13.37 -9.61
C THR A 55 -6.44 14.36 -9.08
N GLY A 56 -6.94 14.18 -7.86
CA GLY A 56 -7.82 15.15 -7.18
C GLY A 56 -7.11 16.48 -6.90
N VAL A 57 -5.86 16.45 -6.45
CA VAL A 57 -5.04 17.67 -6.27
C VAL A 57 -4.80 18.34 -7.62
N ALA A 58 -4.44 17.57 -8.65
CA ALA A 58 -4.25 18.10 -10.00
C ALA A 58 -5.53 18.75 -10.55
N ALA A 59 -6.69 18.12 -10.35
CA ALA A 59 -7.98 18.69 -10.75
C ALA A 59 -8.31 19.98 -9.99
N GLY A 60 -8.06 20.02 -8.67
CA GLY A 60 -8.24 21.23 -7.88
C GLY A 60 -7.35 22.39 -8.36
N ALA A 61 -6.07 22.11 -8.60
CA ALA A 61 -5.12 23.11 -9.12
C ALA A 61 -5.50 23.59 -10.54
N PHE A 62 -5.93 22.66 -11.41
CA PHE A 62 -6.40 23.00 -12.75
C PHE A 62 -7.63 23.91 -12.71
N GLY A 63 -8.59 23.62 -11.83
CA GLY A 63 -9.77 24.46 -11.62
C GLY A 63 -9.39 25.89 -11.23
N ALA A 64 -8.56 26.02 -10.19
CA ALA A 64 -8.19 27.32 -9.62
C ALA A 64 -7.30 28.18 -10.52
N HIS A 65 -6.42 27.58 -11.34
CA HIS A 65 -5.40 28.33 -12.08
C HIS A 65 -5.61 28.38 -13.59
N ALA A 66 -6.17 27.32 -14.19
CA ALA A 66 -6.28 27.21 -15.65
C ALA A 66 -7.72 27.36 -16.14
N LEU A 67 -8.70 26.92 -15.35
CA LEU A 67 -10.08 26.82 -15.81
C LEU A 67 -10.90 28.10 -15.59
N GLN A 68 -10.62 28.89 -14.53
CA GLN A 68 -11.41 30.07 -14.15
C GLN A 68 -11.62 31.10 -15.27
N ALA A 69 -10.61 31.33 -16.12
CA ALA A 69 -10.71 32.28 -17.22
C ALA A 69 -11.46 31.73 -18.45
N SER A 70 -11.73 30.42 -18.49
CA SER A 70 -12.19 29.70 -19.68
C SER A 70 -13.64 29.25 -19.62
N VAL A 71 -14.27 29.23 -18.44
CA VAL A 71 -15.64 28.76 -18.23
C VAL A 71 -16.44 29.73 -17.37
N SER A 72 -17.76 29.60 -17.36
CA SER A 72 -18.62 30.46 -16.53
C SER A 72 -18.41 30.19 -15.03
N PRO A 73 -18.72 31.14 -14.14
CA PRO A 73 -18.64 30.94 -12.69
C PRO A 73 -19.41 29.70 -12.21
N GLU A 74 -20.60 29.43 -12.77
CA GLU A 74 -21.40 28.27 -12.39
C GLU A 74 -20.70 26.94 -12.75
N ARG A 75 -19.90 26.93 -13.83
CA ARG A 75 -19.12 25.74 -14.22
C ARG A 75 -17.89 25.55 -13.35
N ILE A 76 -17.31 26.63 -12.84
CA ILE A 76 -16.27 26.55 -11.82
C ILE A 76 -16.83 25.93 -10.54
N ASP A 77 -18.01 26.33 -10.08
CA ASP A 77 -18.63 25.75 -8.89
C ASP A 77 -18.87 24.23 -9.04
N ILE A 78 -19.30 23.79 -10.23
CA ILE A 78 -19.46 22.36 -10.56
C ILE A 78 -18.11 21.64 -10.51
N TRP A 79 -17.06 22.23 -11.10
CA TRP A 79 -15.72 21.66 -11.10
C TRP A 79 -15.14 21.54 -9.68
N GLU A 80 -15.29 22.59 -8.88
CA GLU A 80 -14.82 22.62 -7.49
C GLU A 80 -15.56 21.59 -6.64
N THR A 81 -16.88 21.45 -6.82
CA THR A 81 -17.66 20.38 -6.17
C THR A 81 -17.10 19.00 -6.55
N ALA A 82 -16.83 18.75 -7.82
CA ALA A 82 -16.25 17.49 -8.28
C ALA A 82 -14.88 17.21 -7.64
N ALA A 83 -14.00 18.22 -7.56
CA ALA A 83 -12.69 18.14 -6.92
C ALA A 83 -12.76 17.92 -5.40
N GLN A 84 -13.67 18.59 -4.73
CA GLN A 84 -13.90 18.40 -3.31
C GLN A 84 -14.33 16.96 -3.00
N TYR A 85 -15.33 16.44 -3.72
CA TYR A 85 -15.80 15.07 -3.54
C TYR A 85 -14.72 14.04 -3.93
N HIS A 86 -13.90 14.32 -4.94
CA HIS A 86 -12.78 13.46 -5.32
C HIS A 86 -11.76 13.35 -4.17
N LEU A 87 -11.28 14.48 -3.65
CA LEU A 87 -10.25 14.51 -2.61
C LEU A 87 -10.72 13.97 -1.26
N ILE A 88 -11.95 14.29 -0.84
CA ILE A 88 -12.51 13.78 0.42
C ILE A 88 -12.52 12.25 0.41
N HIS A 89 -13.02 11.64 -0.67
CA HIS A 89 -13.16 10.19 -0.73
C HIS A 89 -11.83 9.49 -1.00
N ALA A 90 -10.88 10.13 -1.70
CA ALA A 90 -9.50 9.65 -1.76
C ALA A 90 -8.86 9.56 -0.36
N ALA A 91 -9.04 10.60 0.47
CA ALA A 91 -8.54 10.62 1.84
C ALA A 91 -9.23 9.56 2.73
N VAL A 92 -10.54 9.32 2.54
CA VAL A 92 -11.26 8.24 3.24
C VAL A 92 -10.72 6.86 2.86
N ILE A 93 -10.50 6.60 1.56
CA ILE A 93 -9.91 5.33 1.10
C ILE A 93 -8.50 5.18 1.69
N LEU A 94 -7.69 6.25 1.73
CA LEU A 94 -6.37 6.22 2.36
C LEU A 94 -6.47 5.82 3.84
N ALA A 95 -7.36 6.46 4.60
CA ALA A 95 -7.55 6.18 6.02
C ALA A 95 -7.98 4.73 6.27
N LEU A 96 -8.95 4.22 5.49
CA LEU A 96 -9.41 2.83 5.59
C LEU A 96 -8.33 1.84 5.17
N ALA A 97 -7.55 2.14 4.13
CA ALA A 97 -6.47 1.28 3.66
C ALA A 97 -5.32 1.18 4.69
N LEU A 98 -5.02 2.27 5.40
CA LEU A 98 -4.04 2.27 6.49
C LEU A 98 -4.55 1.52 7.73
N HIS A 99 -5.84 1.64 8.05
CA HIS A 99 -6.44 0.94 9.19
C HIS A 99 -6.64 -0.57 8.94
N SER A 100 -6.90 -0.97 7.70
CA SER A 100 -7.26 -2.35 7.33
C SER A 100 -6.10 -3.32 7.11
N GLN A 101 -4.88 -2.96 7.51
CA GLN A 101 -3.67 -3.78 7.31
C GLN A 101 -3.76 -5.18 7.94
N ALA A 102 -4.65 -5.39 8.92
CA ALA A 102 -4.88 -6.70 9.56
C ALA A 102 -6.10 -7.47 9.01
N ASP A 103 -7.07 -6.79 8.37
CA ASP A 103 -8.29 -7.40 7.80
C ASP A 103 -8.81 -6.55 6.63
N GLU A 104 -8.26 -6.80 5.44
CA GLU A 104 -8.65 -6.10 4.21
C GLU A 104 -10.10 -6.42 3.80
N ASN A 105 -10.61 -7.60 4.17
CA ASN A 105 -11.95 -8.05 3.77
C ASN A 105 -13.05 -7.25 4.46
N ARG A 106 -12.82 -6.77 5.70
CA ARG A 106 -13.79 -5.96 6.44
C ARG A 106 -14.19 -4.69 5.69
N TRP A 107 -13.24 -4.04 5.02
CA TRP A 107 -13.39 -2.70 4.42
C TRP A 107 -13.47 -2.71 2.89
N ARG A 108 -13.38 -3.89 2.25
CA ARG A 108 -13.40 -4.06 0.79
C ARG A 108 -14.59 -3.36 0.11
N PHE A 109 -15.81 -3.57 0.60
CA PHE A 109 -17.02 -3.02 -0.02
C PHE A 109 -17.12 -1.49 0.08
N PRO A 110 -16.93 -0.86 1.27
CA PRO A 110 -16.83 0.60 1.36
C PRO A 110 -15.76 1.20 0.43
N MET A 111 -14.55 0.65 0.41
CA MET A 111 -13.47 1.19 -0.42
C MET A 111 -13.77 1.06 -1.92
N MET A 112 -14.37 -0.05 -2.34
CA MET A 112 -14.80 -0.25 -3.73
C MET A 112 -15.93 0.72 -4.13
N GLY A 113 -16.90 0.94 -3.23
CA GLY A 113 -17.99 1.88 -3.44
C GLY A 113 -17.53 3.34 -3.49
N PHE A 114 -16.59 3.74 -2.62
CA PHE A 114 -15.98 5.06 -2.70
C PHE A 114 -15.19 5.26 -4.00
N THR A 115 -14.42 4.25 -4.42
CA THR A 115 -13.66 4.31 -5.68
C THR A 115 -14.59 4.48 -6.87
N ALA A 116 -15.60 3.61 -7.00
CA ALA A 116 -16.58 3.69 -8.09
C ALA A 116 -17.41 4.98 -8.01
N GLY A 117 -17.79 5.41 -6.81
CA GLY A 117 -18.51 6.65 -6.56
C GLY A 117 -17.75 7.88 -7.03
N VAL A 118 -16.45 7.99 -6.73
CA VAL A 118 -15.59 9.08 -7.24
C VAL A 118 -15.49 9.07 -8.76
N LEU A 119 -15.27 7.89 -9.36
CA LEU A 119 -15.17 7.78 -10.82
C LEU A 119 -16.48 8.17 -11.51
N LEU A 120 -17.63 7.80 -10.97
CA LEU A 120 -18.92 8.14 -11.58
C LEU A 120 -19.41 9.54 -11.24
N PHE A 121 -19.09 10.08 -10.07
CA PHE A 121 -19.54 11.40 -9.60
C PHE A 121 -18.60 12.51 -10.07
N SER A 122 -17.31 12.42 -9.75
CA SER A 122 -16.37 13.52 -10.00
C SER A 122 -15.99 13.58 -11.47
N PHE A 123 -15.68 12.45 -12.11
CA PHE A 123 -15.24 12.46 -13.51
C PHE A 123 -16.37 12.76 -14.49
N SER A 124 -17.63 12.42 -14.18
CA SER A 124 -18.76 12.86 -14.99
C SER A 124 -18.92 14.38 -14.98
N LEU A 125 -18.75 15.02 -13.81
CA LEU A 125 -18.82 16.48 -13.66
C LEU A 125 -17.62 17.18 -14.30
N TYR A 126 -16.40 16.65 -14.17
CA TYR A 126 -15.25 17.19 -14.91
C TYR A 126 -15.50 17.14 -16.42
N THR A 127 -15.99 16.01 -16.92
CA THR A 127 -16.27 15.85 -18.35
C THR A 127 -17.40 16.76 -18.80
N LEU A 128 -18.46 16.92 -18.00
CA LEU A 128 -19.54 17.88 -18.25
C LEU A 128 -18.99 19.30 -18.42
N VAL A 129 -18.12 19.73 -17.50
CA VAL A 129 -17.54 21.08 -17.55
C VAL A 129 -16.65 21.29 -18.78
N LEU A 130 -15.90 20.27 -19.20
CA LEU A 130 -14.97 20.36 -20.33
C LEU A 130 -15.62 20.16 -21.71
N THR A 131 -16.75 19.46 -21.79
CA THR A 131 -17.31 19.00 -23.08
C THR A 131 -18.75 19.44 -23.34
N ASP A 132 -19.42 20.00 -22.34
CA ASP A 132 -20.84 20.42 -22.41
C ASP A 132 -21.85 19.28 -22.63
N ILE A 133 -21.42 18.02 -22.50
CA ILE A 133 -22.31 16.85 -22.65
C ILE A 133 -23.17 16.70 -21.38
N THR A 134 -24.34 17.31 -21.39
CA THR A 134 -25.28 17.35 -20.25
C THR A 134 -25.82 15.99 -19.85
N GLN A 135 -25.85 15.01 -20.74
CA GLN A 135 -26.28 13.64 -20.46
C GLN A 135 -25.41 12.96 -19.39
N LEU A 136 -24.14 13.37 -19.26
CA LEU A 136 -23.25 12.87 -18.22
C LEU A 136 -23.70 13.26 -16.82
N ALA A 137 -24.49 14.33 -16.68
CA ALA A 137 -25.09 14.70 -15.40
C ALA A 137 -26.06 13.63 -14.87
N MET A 138 -26.62 12.76 -15.72
CA MET A 138 -27.47 11.65 -15.28
C MET A 138 -26.66 10.50 -14.64
N ILE A 139 -25.36 10.44 -14.87
CA ILE A 139 -24.46 9.45 -14.24
C ILE A 139 -24.11 9.89 -12.81
N THR A 140 -24.00 11.20 -12.57
CA THR A 140 -23.60 11.78 -11.28
C THR A 140 -24.45 11.28 -10.09
N PRO A 141 -25.80 11.20 -10.16
CA PRO A 141 -26.61 10.64 -9.08
C PRO A 141 -26.26 9.21 -8.69
N ILE A 142 -25.87 8.37 -9.66
CA ILE A 142 -25.45 6.98 -9.40
C ILE A 142 -24.15 6.99 -8.60
N GLY A 143 -23.19 7.84 -8.99
CA GLY A 143 -21.97 8.05 -8.22
C GLY A 143 -22.25 8.54 -6.80
N GLY A 144 -23.12 9.53 -6.65
CA GLY A 144 -23.53 10.06 -5.34
C GLY A 144 -24.18 9.01 -4.46
N LEU A 145 -25.02 8.15 -5.02
CA LEU A 145 -25.63 7.02 -4.31
C LEU A 145 -24.56 6.03 -3.80
N LEU A 146 -23.57 5.69 -4.62
CA LEU A 146 -22.47 4.82 -4.19
C LEU A 146 -21.67 5.45 -3.04
N LEU A 147 -21.41 6.75 -3.08
CA LEU A 147 -20.73 7.47 -2.00
C LEU A 147 -21.55 7.41 -0.70
N MET A 148 -22.86 7.69 -0.78
CA MET A 148 -23.77 7.58 0.39
C MET A 148 -23.80 6.17 0.96
N LEU A 149 -24.00 5.15 0.13
CA LEU A 149 -24.02 3.75 0.57
C LEU A 149 -22.68 3.32 1.18
N SER A 150 -21.56 3.82 0.66
CA SER A 150 -20.23 3.52 1.21
C SER A 150 -20.05 4.11 2.61
N TRP A 151 -20.51 5.34 2.84
CA TRP A 151 -20.55 5.93 4.19
C TRP A 151 -21.45 5.15 5.15
N LEU A 152 -22.63 4.72 4.69
CA LEU A 152 -23.53 3.88 5.50
C LEU A 152 -22.87 2.54 5.87
N LEU A 153 -22.15 1.92 4.93
CA LEU A 153 -21.39 0.70 5.21
C LEU A 153 -20.27 0.95 6.23
N VAL A 154 -19.56 2.08 6.17
CA VAL A 154 -18.58 2.47 7.21
C VAL A 154 -19.27 2.56 8.58
N ALA A 155 -20.42 3.23 8.67
CA ALA A 155 -21.18 3.33 9.92
C ALA A 155 -21.63 1.96 10.46
N ILE A 156 -22.15 1.08 9.59
CA ILE A 156 -22.56 -0.29 9.98
C ILE A 156 -21.36 -1.10 10.51
N LYS A 157 -20.18 -0.90 9.93
CA LYS A 157 -18.94 -1.55 10.38
C LYS A 157 -18.42 -1.02 11.72
N ALA A 158 -19.00 0.03 12.30
CA ALA A 158 -18.66 0.45 13.66
C ALA A 158 -19.30 -0.45 14.74
N PHE A 159 -20.43 -1.09 14.44
CA PHE A 159 -21.21 -1.90 15.40
C PHE A 159 -20.89 -3.40 15.35
N LYS A 160 -20.03 -3.84 14.42
CA LYS A 160 -19.65 -5.23 14.21
C LYS A 160 -18.13 -5.33 14.21
#